data_AF-A0A3G2T670-F1
#
_entry.id   AF-A0A3G2T670-F1
#
_cell.length_a   1.000
_cell.length_b   1.000
_cell.length_c   1.000
_cell.angle_alpha   90.00
_cell.angle_beta   90.00
_cell.angle_gamma   90.00
#
_symmetry.space_group_name_H-M   'P 1'
#
loop_
_entity.id
_entity.type
_entity.pdbx_description
1 polymer ?
#
loop_
_entity_poly.entity_id
_entity_poly.type
_entity_poly.pdbx_seq_one_letter_code
_entity_poly.pdbx_strand_id
1 'polypeptide(L)'
;MLKHDKNGLLASSSKKSMSNPIRKFNVSLLTVSITSLICMSLPSYASDIEIYAKPASSAGSGVVVMMLDTSGSMDLTANNYGVGLSACDIPPEVSTTNSFFGQEIVNGYSKNYCSVGGVKAYKYLNDWFGRWYSCSSGGTCSTRLNSAPSLSGLTAENNGFETYYYSVTGGTKYYDRISKLKDALYQLATTPAYSEITKTGIKSDVKIGIGTFPYISSSENNQRGYIRIPAQVWGEVGSPQRTAVLNLIKSANFKGQGGTPTSAAYAEAAAYLLGKTTGGGSYSGIGLVTDSNIGTTSKYKSPIDTTTAKECSGQGIYFLTDGQPQSPSGTDTLNLMRKALNDSAYNFSSGLSGGVNDGVSLGGGFYAKSDWQAIGSFAKSLNDPAVIKKALGTNDSGRVVS
;
A
#
# COMPACT_ATOMS: atom_id res chain seq x y z
N MET A 1 -63.56 -54.68 -21.93
CA MET A 1 -64.13 -55.43 -20.79
C MET A 1 -63.46 -54.90 -19.53
N LEU A 2 -64.21 -54.14 -18.70
CA LEU A 2 -64.16 -54.00 -17.22
C LEU A 2 -62.77 -53.76 -16.56
N LYS A 3 -62.52 -52.93 -15.52
CA LYS A 3 -63.23 -51.95 -14.66
C LYS A 3 -62.16 -51.52 -13.59
N HIS A 4 -62.32 -50.32 -12.97
CA HIS A 4 -61.90 -49.94 -11.59
C HIS A 4 -60.41 -49.96 -11.17
N ASP A 5 -59.92 -49.25 -10.14
CA ASP A 5 -60.22 -48.01 -9.39
C ASP A 5 -59.03 -47.79 -8.42
N LYS A 6 -58.76 -46.50 -8.11
CA LYS A 6 -58.23 -45.86 -6.87
C LYS A 6 -57.23 -46.51 -5.89
N ASN A 7 -56.23 -45.70 -5.52
CA ASN A 7 -55.67 -45.35 -4.17
C ASN A 7 -54.14 -45.17 -4.31
N GLY A 8 -53.48 -44.08 -3.98
CA GLY A 8 -53.61 -43.17 -2.84
C GLY A 8 -52.32 -43.27 -2.01
N LEU A 9 -51.36 -42.35 -2.20
CA LEU A 9 -50.31 -42.10 -1.20
C LEU A 9 -49.77 -40.67 -1.34
N LEU A 10 -50.15 -39.83 -0.38
CA LEU A 10 -49.50 -38.55 -0.06
C LEU A 10 -48.23 -38.84 0.75
N ALA A 11 -47.09 -38.23 0.40
CA ALA A 11 -46.14 -37.66 1.37
C ALA A 11 -44.94 -36.97 0.70
N SER A 12 -44.75 -35.70 1.07
CA SER A 12 -43.46 -35.00 1.23
C SER A 12 -42.61 -34.69 -0.02
N SER A 13 -42.82 -33.50 -0.60
CA SER A 13 -41.80 -32.79 -1.38
C SER A 13 -41.15 -31.72 -0.50
N SER A 14 -40.01 -32.05 0.10
CA SER A 14 -39.11 -31.10 0.76
C SER A 14 -38.48 -30.14 -0.25
N LYS A 15 -38.53 -28.83 0.06
CA LYS A 15 -37.90 -27.73 -0.67
C LYS A 15 -36.39 -28.00 -0.86
N LYS A 16 -35.90 -27.98 -2.09
CA LYS A 16 -34.49 -27.67 -2.37
C LYS A 16 -34.40 -26.25 -2.93
N SER A 17 -34.09 -25.32 -2.04
CA SER A 17 -33.61 -23.99 -2.39
C SER A 17 -32.29 -24.13 -3.16
N MET A 18 -32.24 -23.61 -4.39
CA MET A 18 -31.01 -23.50 -5.17
C MET A 18 -30.10 -22.45 -4.51
N SER A 19 -29.15 -22.92 -3.70
CA SER A 19 -28.04 -22.11 -3.23
C SER A 19 -27.03 -21.93 -4.35
N ASN A 20 -26.92 -20.70 -4.87
CA ASN A 20 -25.86 -20.31 -5.79
C ASN A 20 -24.52 -20.29 -5.02
N PRO A 21 -23.46 -20.99 -5.47
CA PRO A 21 -22.18 -20.93 -4.78
C PRO A 21 -21.51 -19.60 -5.11
N ILE A 22 -21.44 -18.71 -4.12
CA ILE A 22 -20.56 -17.53 -4.16
C ILE A 22 -19.13 -18.06 -4.27
N ARG A 23 -18.50 -17.88 -5.43
CA ARG A 23 -17.08 -18.17 -5.63
C ARG A 23 -16.29 -17.13 -4.82
N LYS A 24 -15.82 -17.52 -3.63
CA LYS A 24 -14.87 -16.74 -2.84
C LYS A 24 -13.56 -16.64 -3.63
N PHE A 25 -13.23 -15.43 -4.06
CA PHE A 25 -11.99 -15.16 -4.78
C PHE A 25 -10.86 -15.01 -3.74
N ASN A 26 -10.00 -16.02 -3.63
CA ASN A 26 -8.86 -15.99 -2.70
C ASN A 26 -7.65 -15.37 -3.41
N VAL A 27 -7.39 -14.08 -3.17
CA VAL A 27 -6.13 -13.43 -3.56
C VAL A 27 -5.11 -13.73 -2.47
N SER A 28 -4.28 -14.76 -2.68
CA SER A 28 -3.13 -15.05 -1.82
C SER A 28 -1.84 -14.67 -2.55
N LEU A 29 -0.99 -13.85 -1.91
CA LEU A 29 0.42 -13.61 -2.24
C LEU A 29 0.74 -13.13 -3.66
N LEU A 30 -0.04 -12.19 -4.19
CA LEU A 30 0.41 -11.33 -5.27
C LEU A 30 0.42 -9.90 -4.75
N THR A 31 1.57 -9.21 -4.81
CA THR A 31 1.62 -7.75 -4.64
C THR A 31 0.66 -7.15 -5.66
N VAL A 32 -0.49 -6.63 -5.22
CA VAL A 32 -1.50 -6.07 -6.11
C VAL A 32 -1.26 -4.56 -6.22
N SER A 33 -0.90 -4.11 -7.42
CA SER A 33 -1.00 -2.70 -7.76
C SER A 33 -2.41 -2.41 -8.27
N ILE A 34 -3.16 -1.57 -7.57
CA ILE A 34 -4.44 -1.06 -8.06
C ILE A 34 -4.15 0.26 -8.77
N THR A 35 -4.12 0.22 -10.10
CA THR A 35 -3.90 1.39 -10.95
C THR A 35 -5.25 1.93 -11.43
N SER A 36 -5.48 3.23 -11.25
CA SER A 36 -6.59 3.93 -11.89
C SER A 36 -6.02 5.06 -12.74
N LEU A 37 -6.21 4.99 -14.06
CA LEU A 37 -5.83 6.06 -14.99
C LEU A 37 -7.02 6.98 -15.21
N ILE A 38 -6.88 8.25 -14.87
CA ILE A 38 -7.86 9.27 -15.19
C ILE A 38 -7.45 9.85 -16.55
N CYS A 39 -8.10 9.39 -17.62
CA CYS A 39 -7.92 9.93 -18.97
C CYS A 39 -9.25 10.52 -19.46
N MET A 40 -9.27 11.78 -19.86
CA MET A 40 -10.48 12.43 -20.35
C MET A 40 -10.60 12.26 -21.89
N SER A 41 -10.87 11.03 -22.36
CA SER A 41 -11.22 10.57 -23.73
C SER A 41 -10.09 10.54 -24.79
N LEU A 42 -9.99 9.59 -25.74
CA LEU A 42 -10.92 8.68 -26.48
C LEU A 42 -10.54 7.17 -26.35
N PRO A 43 -11.35 6.19 -26.85
CA PRO A 43 -11.21 4.80 -26.46
C PRO A 43 -10.07 4.09 -27.20
N SER A 44 -8.98 3.82 -26.52
CA SER A 44 -8.12 2.68 -26.81
C SER A 44 -7.55 2.13 -25.51
N TYR A 45 -7.65 0.81 -25.38
CA TYR A 45 -7.30 0.03 -24.21
C TYR A 45 -5.83 0.24 -23.80
N ALA A 46 -5.61 0.92 -22.68
CA ALA A 46 -4.28 1.02 -22.09
C ALA A 46 -4.06 -0.12 -21.09
N SER A 47 -3.23 -1.10 -21.45
CA SER A 47 -2.51 -1.95 -20.50
C SER A 47 -1.18 -1.28 -20.10
N ASP A 48 -0.50 -1.81 -19.07
CA ASP A 48 0.62 -1.26 -18.27
C ASP A 48 1.83 -0.60 -18.99
N ILE A 49 1.83 -0.49 -20.32
CA ILE A 49 2.85 0.12 -21.17
C ILE A 49 2.62 1.62 -21.49
N GLU A 50 1.38 2.12 -21.42
CA GLU A 50 1.04 3.47 -21.95
C GLU A 50 1.42 4.66 -21.05
N ILE A 51 1.88 4.43 -19.82
CA ILE A 51 2.42 5.51 -18.96
C ILE A 51 3.75 6.05 -19.52
N TYR A 52 4.44 5.26 -20.35
CA TYR A 52 5.70 5.63 -21.00
C TYR A 52 5.53 6.02 -22.48
N ALA A 53 4.33 5.87 -23.06
CA ALA A 53 4.05 6.22 -24.45
C ALA A 53 3.30 7.56 -24.54
N LYS A 54 4.02 8.56 -25.07
CA LYS A 54 3.57 9.85 -25.61
C LYS A 54 2.07 10.20 -25.42
N PRO A 55 1.72 11.17 -24.56
CA PRO A 55 0.71 12.14 -24.95
C PRO A 55 1.36 13.12 -25.96
N ALA A 56 0.58 13.63 -26.92
CA ALA A 56 1.07 14.56 -27.95
C ALA A 56 1.94 15.67 -27.32
N SER A 57 2.91 16.21 -28.08
CA SER A 57 3.91 17.22 -27.69
C SER A 57 3.37 18.55 -27.14
N SER A 58 2.08 18.61 -26.83
CA SER A 58 1.33 19.72 -26.28
C SER A 58 0.51 19.35 -25.03
N ALA A 59 0.59 18.12 -24.49
CA ALA A 59 -0.13 17.68 -23.29
C ALA A 59 0.57 18.14 -22.01
N GLY A 60 -0.20 18.52 -20.99
CA GLY A 60 0.32 18.93 -19.69
C GLY A 60 1.11 17.80 -19.01
N SER A 61 2.05 18.18 -18.16
CA SER A 61 2.80 17.25 -17.31
C SER A 61 1.83 16.35 -16.53
N GLY A 62 2.03 15.03 -16.63
CA GLY A 62 1.19 14.03 -15.95
C GLY A 62 1.30 14.13 -14.43
N VAL A 63 0.23 13.76 -13.73
CA VAL A 63 0.18 13.79 -12.25
C VAL A 63 -0.03 12.38 -11.72
N VAL A 64 0.93 11.88 -10.97
CA VAL A 64 0.89 10.57 -10.31
C VAL A 64 0.75 10.78 -8.81
N VAL A 65 -0.24 10.14 -8.19
CA VAL A 65 -0.34 10.05 -6.73
C VAL A 65 -0.15 8.59 -6.33
N MET A 66 0.93 8.31 -5.62
CA MET A 66 1.21 6.98 -5.07
C MET A 66 0.68 6.91 -3.63
N MET A 67 -0.07 5.87 -3.32
CA MET A 67 -0.47 5.52 -1.97
C MET A 67 0.26 4.26 -1.55
N LEU A 68 1.10 4.39 -0.53
CA LEU A 68 2.02 3.38 -0.09
C LEU A 68 1.48 2.65 1.14
N ASP A 69 1.37 1.35 1.05
CA ASP A 69 1.00 0.51 2.18
C ASP A 69 2.18 0.37 3.15
N THR A 70 1.96 0.83 4.36
CA THR A 70 2.86 0.71 5.50
C THR A 70 2.15 -0.01 6.65
N SER A 71 1.22 -0.90 6.35
CA SER A 71 0.57 -1.76 7.34
C SER A 71 1.56 -2.76 7.96
N GLY A 72 1.17 -3.37 9.07
CA GLY A 72 2.02 -4.31 9.81
C GLY A 72 2.47 -5.51 8.96
N SER A 73 1.64 -5.99 8.05
CA SER A 73 1.96 -7.11 7.15
C SER A 73 3.07 -6.80 6.13
N MET A 74 3.48 -5.54 6.02
CA MET A 74 4.57 -5.11 5.15
C MET A 74 5.95 -5.24 5.79
N ASP A 75 6.06 -5.30 7.12
CA ASP A 75 7.32 -5.12 7.85
C ASP A 75 7.59 -6.25 8.84
N LEU A 76 8.77 -6.85 8.73
CA LEU A 76 9.23 -7.91 9.61
C LEU A 76 9.31 -7.48 11.08
N THR A 77 9.58 -6.19 11.34
CA THR A 77 9.75 -5.63 12.68
C THR A 77 8.44 -5.25 13.35
N ALA A 78 7.29 -5.42 12.67
CA ALA A 78 5.96 -5.25 13.25
C ALA A 78 5.57 -6.38 14.23
N ASN A 79 6.57 -7.01 14.87
CA ASN A 79 6.50 -8.20 15.73
C ASN A 79 5.40 -8.17 16.81
N ASN A 80 4.91 -6.99 17.20
CA ASN A 80 3.75 -6.84 18.08
C ASN A 80 2.45 -7.44 17.50
N TYR A 81 2.38 -7.69 16.19
CA TYR A 81 1.21 -8.25 15.50
C TYR A 81 1.40 -9.69 15.00
N GLY A 82 2.52 -10.35 15.31
CA GLY A 82 2.75 -11.75 14.93
C GLY A 82 2.91 -11.99 13.42
N VAL A 83 3.21 -10.95 12.64
CA VAL A 83 3.39 -11.07 11.18
C VAL A 83 4.62 -11.89 10.80
N GLY A 84 5.73 -11.78 11.53
CA GLY A 84 6.93 -12.61 11.40
C GLY A 84 7.33 -12.87 9.94
N LEU A 85 7.54 -14.15 9.61
CA LEU A 85 7.94 -14.60 8.27
C LEU A 85 6.98 -14.19 7.14
N SER A 86 5.70 -13.93 7.44
CA SER A 86 4.69 -13.63 6.41
C SER A 86 4.88 -12.27 5.72
N ALA A 87 5.66 -11.37 6.34
CA ALA A 87 6.05 -10.09 5.74
C ALA A 87 7.15 -10.26 4.68
N CYS A 88 7.89 -11.37 4.74
CA CYS A 88 8.85 -11.76 3.72
C CYS A 88 8.12 -12.55 2.63
N ASP A 89 8.29 -12.15 1.37
CA ASP A 89 7.71 -12.87 0.21
C ASP A 89 8.52 -14.13 -0.10
N ILE A 90 8.59 -15.04 0.88
CA ILE A 90 9.24 -16.35 0.73
C ILE A 90 8.35 -17.21 -0.18
N PRO A 91 8.88 -17.78 -1.27
CA PRO A 91 8.10 -18.66 -2.14
C PRO A 91 7.50 -19.84 -1.37
N PRO A 92 6.25 -20.25 -1.67
CA PRO A 92 5.57 -21.33 -0.94
C PRO A 92 6.33 -22.66 -0.91
N GLU A 93 7.20 -22.91 -1.89
CA GLU A 93 7.98 -24.14 -2.03
C GLU A 93 9.23 -24.16 -1.13
N VAL A 94 9.59 -23.03 -0.55
CA VAL A 94 10.80 -22.88 0.27
C VAL A 94 10.51 -23.27 1.72
N SER A 95 11.17 -24.31 2.21
CA SER A 95 11.07 -24.73 3.62
C SER A 95 11.60 -23.67 4.58
N THR A 96 10.80 -23.28 5.57
CA THR A 96 11.13 -22.23 6.55
C THR A 96 11.67 -22.78 7.88
N THR A 97 11.97 -24.08 7.98
CA THR A 97 12.41 -24.75 9.22
C THR A 97 13.65 -24.12 9.86
N ASN A 98 14.56 -23.56 9.05
CA ASN A 98 15.74 -22.83 9.52
C ASN A 98 15.69 -21.39 9.00
N SER A 99 14.78 -20.60 9.57
CA SER A 99 14.60 -19.19 9.22
C SER A 99 15.05 -18.28 10.36
N PHE A 100 15.77 -17.23 9.99
CA PHE A 100 16.32 -16.26 10.92
C PHE A 100 16.01 -14.85 10.43
N PHE A 101 15.92 -13.90 11.35
CA PHE A 101 15.70 -12.51 11.01
C PHE A 101 17.02 -11.78 10.96
N GLY A 102 17.13 -10.85 10.02
CA GLY A 102 18.30 -10.01 9.86
C GLY A 102 17.91 -8.60 9.45
N GLN A 103 18.84 -7.69 9.68
CA GLN A 103 18.75 -6.30 9.25
C GLN A 103 20.10 -5.87 8.68
N GLU A 104 20.05 -5.05 7.64
CA GLU A 104 21.20 -4.37 7.07
C GLU A 104 20.86 -2.92 6.72
N ILE A 105 21.89 -2.08 6.58
CA ILE A 105 21.75 -0.70 6.13
C ILE A 105 22.38 -0.58 4.75
N VAL A 106 21.58 -0.25 3.75
CA VAL A 106 22.02 -0.08 2.36
C VAL A 106 21.47 1.26 1.86
N ASN A 107 22.30 2.05 1.17
CA ASN A 107 21.91 3.37 0.64
C ASN A 107 21.34 4.35 1.69
N GLY A 108 21.71 4.15 2.96
CA GLY A 108 21.33 5.01 4.09
C GLY A 108 19.95 4.73 4.69
N TYR A 109 19.27 3.64 4.31
CA TYR A 109 18.04 3.18 4.98
C TYR A 109 18.17 1.72 5.44
N SER A 110 17.40 1.37 6.47
CA SER A 110 17.35 0.00 7.00
C SER A 110 16.50 -0.90 6.11
N LYS A 111 17.00 -2.13 5.89
CA LYS A 111 16.36 -3.23 5.19
C LYS A 111 16.30 -4.44 6.11
N ASN A 112 15.11 -4.97 6.32
CA ASN A 112 14.91 -6.21 7.08
C ASN A 112 14.70 -7.38 6.11
N TYR A 113 15.12 -8.57 6.53
CA TYR A 113 14.98 -9.77 5.73
C TYR A 113 14.83 -11.02 6.59
N CYS A 114 14.18 -12.02 5.99
CA CYS A 114 14.17 -13.39 6.44
C CYS A 114 15.30 -14.15 5.72
N SER A 115 16.19 -14.79 6.47
CA SER A 115 17.24 -15.65 5.92
C SER A 115 16.83 -17.11 6.10
N VAL A 116 16.67 -17.85 5.00
CA VAL A 116 16.23 -19.26 5.02
C VAL A 116 17.38 -20.19 4.65
N GLY A 117 17.51 -21.31 5.37
CA GLY A 117 18.49 -22.37 5.07
C GLY A 117 19.91 -22.09 5.56
N GLY A 118 20.10 -21.05 6.37
CA GLY A 118 21.40 -20.69 6.93
C GLY A 118 21.69 -21.32 8.29
N VAL A 119 22.82 -20.93 8.89
CA VAL A 119 23.18 -21.24 10.27
C VAL A 119 23.55 -19.97 11.03
N LYS A 120 23.21 -19.92 12.33
CA LYS A 120 23.62 -18.82 13.20
C LYS A 120 25.12 -18.93 13.49
N ALA A 121 25.85 -17.86 13.20
CA ALA A 121 27.22 -17.65 13.62
C ALA A 121 27.23 -16.57 14.71
N TYR A 122 27.18 -17.02 15.97
CA TYR A 122 27.27 -16.12 17.13
C TYR A 122 28.61 -15.42 17.17
N LYS A 123 28.58 -14.11 17.42
CA LYS A 123 29.75 -13.23 17.47
C LYS A 123 29.98 -12.69 18.87
N TYR A 124 28.91 -12.25 19.54
CA TYR A 124 29.01 -11.66 20.86
C TYR A 124 27.88 -12.11 21.79
N LEU A 125 28.12 -11.96 23.09
CA LEU A 125 27.17 -12.15 24.17
C LEU A 125 27.22 -10.92 25.08
N ASN A 126 26.06 -10.38 25.42
CA ASN A 126 25.88 -9.43 26.53
C ASN A 126 25.15 -10.15 27.66
N ASP A 127 25.78 -10.22 28.83
CA ASP A 127 25.15 -10.82 30.00
C ASP A 127 24.32 -9.82 30.80
N TRP A 128 23.63 -10.33 31.82
CA TRP A 128 22.72 -9.55 32.65
C TRP A 128 23.38 -8.44 33.49
N PHE A 129 24.71 -8.46 33.63
CA PHE A 129 25.49 -7.39 34.25
C PHE A 129 26.01 -6.37 33.22
N GLY A 130 25.61 -6.49 31.95
CA GLY A 130 26.07 -5.66 30.85
C GLY A 130 27.50 -5.98 30.40
N ARG A 131 28.07 -7.13 30.78
CA ARG A 131 29.43 -7.53 30.39
C ARG A 131 29.39 -8.18 29.01
N TRP A 132 30.40 -7.86 28.20
CA TRP A 132 30.49 -8.32 26.82
C TRP A 132 31.50 -9.45 26.67
N TYR A 133 31.17 -10.44 25.84
CA TYR A 133 32.05 -11.56 25.50
C TYR A 133 32.05 -11.79 23.98
N SER A 134 33.18 -12.24 23.42
CA SER A 134 33.25 -12.74 22.05
C SER A 134 33.04 -14.25 21.99
N CYS A 135 32.38 -14.70 20.91
CA CYS A 135 32.02 -16.09 20.67
C CYS A 135 32.97 -16.76 19.66
N SER A 136 33.24 -18.04 19.90
CA SER A 136 33.97 -18.93 18.98
C SER A 136 33.04 -19.48 17.88
N SER A 137 33.62 -20.17 16.88
CA SER A 137 32.86 -20.78 15.76
C SER A 137 31.80 -21.79 16.21
N GLY A 138 31.98 -22.42 17.38
CA GLY A 138 30.99 -23.33 17.99
C GLY A 138 29.88 -22.63 18.78
N GLY A 139 29.86 -21.28 18.82
CA GLY A 139 28.85 -20.50 19.55
C GLY A 139 29.16 -20.29 21.03
N THR A 140 30.24 -20.85 21.57
CA THR A 140 30.66 -20.62 22.97
C THR A 140 31.27 -19.23 23.12
N CYS A 141 30.69 -18.40 24.02
CA CYS A 141 31.10 -17.03 24.30
C CYS A 141 31.79 -16.94 25.67
N SER A 142 33.12 -16.97 25.69
CA SER A 142 33.90 -17.05 26.96
C SER A 142 34.96 -15.96 27.10
N THR A 143 35.33 -15.27 26.03
CA THR A 143 36.39 -14.25 26.07
C THR A 143 35.79 -12.89 26.37
N ARG A 144 36.07 -12.33 27.55
CA ARG A 144 35.54 -11.04 27.99
C ARG A 144 36.15 -9.88 27.19
N LEU A 145 35.30 -8.95 26.77
CA LEU A 145 35.66 -7.70 26.11
C LEU A 145 35.71 -6.54 27.11
N ASN A 146 36.60 -5.58 26.85
CA ASN A 146 36.76 -4.40 27.70
C ASN A 146 35.69 -3.32 27.47
N SER A 147 35.00 -3.38 26.33
CA SER A 147 33.96 -2.43 25.94
C SER A 147 32.91 -3.11 25.06
N ALA A 148 31.78 -2.45 24.86
CA ALA A 148 30.76 -2.90 23.92
C ALA A 148 31.34 -2.94 22.48
N PRO A 149 31.15 -4.04 21.73
CA PRO A 149 31.57 -4.14 20.33
C PRO A 149 30.56 -3.42 19.41
N SER A 150 30.95 -3.25 18.14
CA SER A 150 30.00 -2.84 17.10
C SER A 150 29.01 -3.98 16.84
N LEU A 151 27.72 -3.64 16.84
CA LEU A 151 26.62 -4.58 16.59
C LEU A 151 26.08 -4.47 15.16
N SER A 152 26.75 -3.70 14.30
CA SER A 152 26.30 -3.46 12.92
C SER A 152 26.24 -4.78 12.15
N GLY A 153 25.06 -5.06 11.56
CA GLY A 153 24.81 -6.28 10.79
C GLY A 153 24.61 -7.55 11.64
N LEU A 154 24.45 -7.43 12.97
CA LEU A 154 24.15 -8.54 13.87
C LEU A 154 22.71 -8.51 14.36
N THR A 155 22.11 -9.68 14.49
CA THR A 155 20.78 -9.88 15.08
C THR A 155 20.92 -10.24 16.55
N ALA A 156 20.10 -9.62 17.40
CA ALA A 156 19.99 -9.97 18.82
C ALA A 156 19.03 -11.16 19.04
N GLU A 157 19.41 -12.05 19.95
CA GLU A 157 18.61 -13.17 20.44
C GLU A 157 18.67 -13.21 21.95
N ASN A 158 17.51 -13.07 22.59
CA ASN A 158 17.40 -13.13 24.04
C ASN A 158 17.23 -14.57 24.49
N ASN A 159 18.07 -15.02 25.41
CA ASN A 159 18.01 -16.31 26.05
C ASN A 159 18.06 -16.11 27.57
N GLY A 160 16.89 -15.99 28.19
CA GLY A 160 16.78 -15.67 29.61
C GLY A 160 17.34 -14.29 29.92
N PHE A 161 18.43 -14.25 30.70
CA PHE A 161 19.10 -13.01 31.11
C PHE A 161 20.30 -12.63 30.23
N GLU A 162 20.49 -13.35 29.13
CA GLU A 162 21.59 -13.16 28.20
C GLU A 162 21.06 -12.74 26.82
N THR A 163 21.77 -11.81 26.17
CA THR A 163 21.51 -11.44 24.77
C THR A 163 22.69 -11.86 23.90
N TYR A 164 22.43 -12.80 23.02
CA TYR A 164 23.37 -13.27 22.01
C TYR A 164 23.24 -12.43 20.74
N TYR A 165 24.36 -12.14 20.08
CA TYR A 165 24.41 -11.41 18.83
C TYR A 165 25.05 -12.28 17.76
N TYR A 166 24.32 -12.54 16.68
CA TYR A 166 24.75 -13.44 15.62
C TYR A 166 24.56 -12.85 14.23
N SER A 167 25.27 -13.42 13.27
CA SER A 167 25.03 -13.25 11.84
C SER A 167 24.59 -14.59 11.25
N VAL A 168 23.89 -14.58 10.12
CA VAL A 168 23.50 -15.82 9.44
C VAL A 168 24.46 -16.09 8.29
N THR A 169 25.06 -17.27 8.25
CA THR A 169 25.95 -17.71 7.17
C THR A 169 25.27 -18.77 6.30
N GLY A 170 25.44 -18.68 4.98
CA GLY A 170 24.96 -19.69 4.02
C GLY A 170 23.45 -19.69 3.72
N GLY A 171 22.68 -18.74 4.28
CA GLY A 171 21.23 -18.64 4.03
C GLY A 171 20.86 -17.70 2.87
N THR A 172 19.70 -17.95 2.26
CA THR A 172 19.12 -17.08 1.22
C THR A 172 18.28 -15.98 1.86
N LYS A 173 18.56 -14.72 1.50
CA LYS A 173 17.82 -13.55 2.00
C LYS A 173 16.55 -13.31 1.19
N TYR A 174 15.44 -13.15 1.90
CA TYR A 174 14.15 -12.68 1.38
C TYR A 174 13.79 -11.40 2.14
N TYR A 175 13.88 -10.25 1.47
CA TYR A 175 13.53 -8.96 2.07
C TYR A 175 12.03 -8.89 2.33
N ASP A 176 11.66 -8.20 3.41
CA ASP A 176 10.26 -7.89 3.67
C ASP A 176 9.70 -6.90 2.64
N ARG A 177 8.37 -6.84 2.53
CA ARG A 177 7.68 -6.01 1.53
C ARG A 177 8.01 -4.53 1.67
N ILE A 178 8.14 -4.00 2.89
CA ILE A 178 8.50 -2.60 3.12
C ILE A 178 9.92 -2.29 2.67
N SER A 179 10.88 -3.21 2.84
CA SER A 179 12.25 -3.04 2.34
C SER A 179 12.28 -3.07 0.81
N LYS A 180 11.50 -3.94 0.18
CA LYS A 180 11.33 -3.95 -1.29
C LYS A 180 10.69 -2.66 -1.78
N LEU A 181 9.72 -2.12 -1.05
CA LEU A 181 9.11 -0.83 -1.37
C LEU A 181 10.12 0.33 -1.24
N LYS A 182 10.95 0.34 -0.19
CA LYS A 182 12.04 1.31 -0.04
C LYS A 182 13.03 1.23 -1.19
N ASP A 183 13.42 0.03 -1.62
CA ASP A 183 14.29 -0.17 -2.79
C ASP A 183 13.65 0.40 -4.07
N ALA A 184 12.37 0.12 -4.31
CA ALA A 184 11.65 0.64 -5.48
C ALA A 184 11.57 2.17 -5.48
N LEU A 185 11.30 2.79 -4.33
CA LEU A 185 11.25 4.25 -4.18
C LEU A 185 12.64 4.89 -4.31
N TYR A 186 13.68 4.23 -3.79
CA TYR A 186 15.06 4.67 -3.99
C TYR A 186 15.43 4.63 -5.47
N GLN A 187 15.11 3.54 -6.15
CA GLN A 187 15.33 3.40 -7.59
C GLN A 187 14.55 4.47 -8.37
N LEU A 188 13.28 4.70 -8.04
CA LEU A 188 12.47 5.76 -8.66
C LEU A 188 13.16 7.12 -8.50
N ALA A 189 13.58 7.48 -7.28
CA ALA A 189 14.20 8.76 -6.96
C ALA A 189 15.59 8.94 -7.59
N THR A 190 16.32 7.87 -7.86
CA THR A 190 17.69 7.90 -8.43
C THR A 190 17.75 7.62 -9.92
N THR A 191 16.65 7.14 -10.52
CA THR A 191 16.56 6.93 -11.97
C THR A 191 16.77 8.25 -12.73
N PRO A 192 17.66 8.29 -13.73
CA PRO A 192 17.92 9.50 -14.51
C PRO A 192 16.67 10.11 -15.14
N ALA A 193 16.78 11.38 -15.54
CA ALA A 193 15.77 12.00 -16.37
C ALA A 193 15.61 11.23 -17.69
N TYR A 194 14.38 11.27 -18.23
CA TYR A 194 14.03 10.56 -19.44
C TYR A 194 14.90 11.00 -20.61
N SER A 195 15.47 10.02 -21.31
CA SER A 195 16.24 10.22 -22.53
C SER A 195 15.46 9.73 -23.73
N GLU A 196 15.23 10.64 -24.69
CA GLU A 196 14.61 10.31 -25.98
C GLU A 196 15.45 9.34 -26.82
N ILE A 197 16.75 9.22 -26.55
CA ILE A 197 17.65 8.32 -27.29
C ILE A 197 17.51 6.89 -26.76
N THR A 198 17.62 6.72 -25.43
CA THR A 198 17.61 5.39 -24.81
C THR A 198 16.21 4.88 -24.52
N LYS A 199 15.19 5.76 -24.59
CA LYS A 199 13.80 5.48 -24.20
C LYS A 199 13.67 4.98 -22.75
N THR A 200 14.59 5.41 -21.90
CA THR A 200 14.64 5.07 -20.47
C THR A 200 14.66 6.33 -19.61
N GLY A 201 14.29 6.19 -18.35
CA GLY A 201 14.26 7.29 -17.38
C GLY A 201 12.85 7.80 -17.10
N ILE A 202 12.77 8.83 -16.25
CA ILE A 202 11.50 9.44 -15.83
C ILE A 202 11.50 10.88 -16.31
N LYS A 203 10.45 11.31 -17.01
CA LYS A 203 10.35 12.70 -17.48
C LYS A 203 10.43 13.64 -16.29
N SER A 204 11.21 14.71 -16.40
CA SER A 204 11.42 15.63 -15.28
C SER A 204 10.23 16.54 -15.03
N ASP A 205 9.33 16.70 -16.00
CA ASP A 205 8.17 17.56 -15.88
C ASP A 205 7.00 16.93 -15.11
N VAL A 206 6.86 15.60 -15.06
CA VAL A 206 5.76 14.90 -14.35
C VAL A 206 5.70 15.31 -12.87
N LYS A 207 4.50 15.37 -12.31
CA LYS A 207 4.31 15.61 -10.87
C LYS A 207 4.05 14.29 -10.17
N ILE A 208 4.78 14.01 -9.09
CA ILE A 208 4.60 12.77 -8.31
C ILE A 208 4.34 13.11 -6.86
N GLY A 209 3.18 12.75 -6.33
CA GLY A 209 2.84 12.87 -4.91
C GLY A 209 2.89 11.51 -4.22
N ILE A 210 3.10 11.52 -2.90
CA ILE A 210 3.14 10.31 -2.08
C ILE A 210 2.20 10.50 -0.89
N GLY A 211 1.25 9.59 -0.74
CA GLY A 211 0.58 9.30 0.52
C GLY A 211 0.96 7.92 1.03
N THR A 212 0.58 7.62 2.26
CA THR A 212 0.76 6.28 2.81
C THR A 212 -0.47 5.87 3.62
N PHE A 213 -0.61 4.60 3.92
CA PHE A 213 -1.63 4.09 4.82
C PHE A 213 -1.11 2.84 5.55
N PRO A 214 -1.36 2.73 6.86
CA PRO A 214 -2.06 3.69 7.70
C PRO A 214 -1.18 4.91 8.08
N TYR A 215 -1.79 5.97 8.62
CA TYR A 215 -1.03 7.05 9.28
C TYR A 215 -0.47 6.58 10.61
N ILE A 216 0.85 6.42 10.67
CA ILE A 216 1.55 5.96 11.88
C ILE A 216 2.17 7.15 12.61
N SER A 217 1.67 7.42 13.82
CA SER A 217 2.34 8.21 14.84
C SER A 217 1.83 7.82 16.24
N SER A 218 2.53 8.24 17.30
CA SER A 218 2.16 7.91 18.68
C SER A 218 0.80 8.45 19.12
N SER A 219 0.26 9.46 18.43
CA SER A 219 -1.00 10.13 18.77
C SER A 219 -2.14 9.79 17.81
N GLU A 220 -2.00 8.71 17.03
CA GLU A 220 -2.86 8.46 15.89
C GLU A 220 -3.49 7.07 15.92
N ASN A 221 -4.69 6.99 15.33
CA ASN A 221 -5.51 5.79 15.41
C ASN A 221 -5.13 4.71 14.38
N ASN A 222 -4.21 5.00 13.43
CA ASN A 222 -3.77 4.08 12.38
C ASN A 222 -4.90 3.51 11.50
N GLN A 223 -5.99 4.26 11.31
CA GLN A 223 -7.22 3.78 10.62
C GLN A 223 -7.53 4.53 9.31
N ARG A 224 -6.60 5.33 8.81
CA ARG A 224 -6.78 6.23 7.67
C ARG A 224 -5.52 6.34 6.82
N GLY A 225 -5.71 6.62 5.53
CA GLY A 225 -4.65 7.11 4.66
C GLY A 225 -4.50 8.63 4.75
N TYR A 226 -3.43 9.16 4.17
CA TYR A 226 -3.12 10.60 4.18
C TYR A 226 -1.96 10.88 3.20
N ILE A 227 -1.86 12.11 2.74
CA ILE A 227 -0.79 12.56 1.84
C ILE A 227 0.43 13.01 2.66
N ARG A 228 1.61 12.47 2.35
CA ARG A 228 2.90 12.78 3.00
C ARG A 228 3.69 13.84 2.23
N ILE A 229 3.75 13.69 0.91
CA ILE A 229 4.53 14.52 0.01
C ILE A 229 3.56 15.06 -1.05
N PRO A 230 3.42 16.39 -1.19
CA PRO A 230 2.59 16.98 -2.24
C PRO A 230 3.12 16.57 -3.61
N ALA A 231 2.22 16.43 -4.59
CA ALA A 231 2.61 16.19 -5.97
C ALA A 231 3.21 17.46 -6.58
N GLN A 232 4.55 17.50 -6.67
CA GLN A 232 5.32 18.55 -7.33
C GLN A 232 6.14 17.96 -8.48
N VAL A 233 6.66 18.84 -9.33
CA VAL A 233 7.51 18.50 -10.48
C VAL A 233 8.66 17.60 -10.02
N TRP A 234 8.83 16.47 -10.71
CA TRP A 234 9.78 15.43 -10.34
C TRP A 234 11.22 15.90 -10.48
N GLY A 235 11.51 16.63 -11.55
CA GLY A 235 12.80 17.25 -11.81
C GLY A 235 13.94 16.26 -12.10
N GLU A 236 15.12 16.84 -12.24
CA GLU A 236 16.39 16.13 -12.38
C GLU A 236 16.77 15.38 -11.09
N VAL A 237 17.70 14.42 -11.20
CA VAL A 237 18.23 13.70 -10.01
C VAL A 237 18.79 14.70 -9.00
N GLY A 238 18.39 14.56 -7.73
CA GLY A 238 18.76 15.49 -6.66
C GLY A 238 17.79 16.68 -6.50
N SER A 239 16.71 16.76 -7.28
CA SER A 239 15.65 17.77 -7.08
C SER A 239 15.07 17.73 -5.65
N PRO A 240 14.41 18.81 -5.20
CA PRO A 240 13.70 18.82 -3.92
C PRO A 240 12.68 17.68 -3.80
N GLN A 241 11.94 17.38 -4.88
CA GLN A 241 10.93 16.33 -4.86
C GLN A 241 11.53 14.94 -4.69
N ARG A 242 12.58 14.61 -5.43
CA ARG A 242 13.30 13.33 -5.29
C ARG A 242 13.97 13.23 -3.92
N THR A 243 14.52 14.32 -3.42
CA THR A 243 15.12 14.40 -2.07
C THR A 243 14.07 14.14 -0.98
N ALA A 244 12.85 14.64 -1.14
CA ALA A 244 11.75 14.37 -0.21
C ALA A 244 11.41 12.87 -0.15
N VAL A 245 11.39 12.17 -1.30
CA VAL A 245 11.18 10.71 -1.35
C VAL A 245 12.33 9.96 -0.69
N LEU A 246 13.58 10.35 -0.95
CA LEU A 246 14.75 9.74 -0.31
C LEU A 246 14.74 9.95 1.22
N ASN A 247 14.34 11.13 1.68
CA ASN A 247 14.22 11.42 3.11
C ASN A 247 13.08 10.62 3.75
N LEU A 248 11.96 10.41 3.04
CA LEU A 248 10.85 9.60 3.51
C LEU A 248 11.32 8.16 3.80
N ILE A 249 11.99 7.49 2.86
CA ILE A 249 12.40 6.09 3.03
C ILE A 249 13.51 5.89 4.08
N LYS A 250 14.30 6.94 4.35
CA LYS A 250 15.34 6.95 5.40
C LYS A 250 14.78 7.23 6.79
N SER A 251 13.56 7.73 6.88
CA SER A 251 12.91 8.01 8.16
C SER A 251 12.66 6.72 8.95
N ALA A 252 12.98 6.72 10.23
CA ALA A 252 12.64 5.63 11.15
C ALA A 252 11.12 5.42 11.29
N ASN A 253 10.31 6.40 10.88
CA ASN A 253 8.85 6.32 10.88
C ASN A 253 8.28 5.72 9.58
N PHE A 254 9.10 5.48 8.56
CA PHE A 254 8.69 4.75 7.36
C PHE A 254 8.91 3.24 7.57
N LYS A 255 7.97 2.65 8.30
CA LYS A 255 7.94 1.26 8.76
C LYS A 255 6.53 0.72 8.71
N GLY A 256 6.39 -0.60 8.67
CA GLY A 256 5.08 -1.26 8.69
C GLY A 256 4.49 -1.31 10.10
N GLN A 257 3.26 -0.79 10.28
CA GLN A 257 2.52 -0.89 11.54
C GLN A 257 1.02 -0.69 11.31
N GLY A 258 0.18 -1.33 12.13
CA GLY A 258 -1.27 -1.15 12.09
C GLY A 258 -1.95 -1.93 10.96
N GLY A 259 -3.22 -1.61 10.71
CA GLY A 259 -4.03 -2.27 9.68
C GLY A 259 -3.90 -1.62 8.31
N THR A 260 -4.65 -2.13 7.34
CA THR A 260 -4.58 -1.74 5.93
C THR A 260 -5.86 -1.03 5.45
N PRO A 261 -6.14 0.23 5.87
CA PRO A 261 -7.39 0.95 5.58
C PRO A 261 -7.47 1.43 4.12
N THR A 262 -7.44 0.49 3.18
CA THR A 262 -7.24 0.71 1.74
C THR A 262 -8.35 1.57 1.15
N SER A 263 -9.61 1.31 1.51
CA SER A 263 -10.75 2.04 0.95
C SER A 263 -10.79 3.51 1.37
N ALA A 264 -10.45 3.79 2.64
CA ALA A 264 -10.30 5.15 3.14
C ALA A 264 -9.12 5.85 2.45
N ALA A 265 -7.95 5.20 2.38
CA ALA A 265 -6.79 5.73 1.69
C ALA A 265 -7.08 6.04 0.21
N TYR A 266 -7.89 5.22 -0.46
CA TYR A 266 -8.24 5.43 -1.86
C TYR A 266 -9.12 6.66 -2.05
N ALA A 267 -10.07 6.89 -1.13
CA ALA A 267 -10.85 8.12 -1.08
C ALA A 267 -9.95 9.35 -0.83
N GLU A 268 -8.92 9.25 0.03
CA GLU A 268 -7.97 10.35 0.27
C GLU A 268 -7.18 10.72 -0.99
N ALA A 269 -6.65 9.73 -1.71
CA ALA A 269 -5.90 9.97 -2.94
C ALA A 269 -6.76 10.64 -4.02
N ALA A 270 -7.99 10.17 -4.18
CA ALA A 270 -8.94 10.77 -5.11
C ALA A 270 -9.33 12.19 -4.69
N ALA A 271 -9.63 12.40 -3.41
CA ALA A 271 -9.94 13.73 -2.89
C ALA A 271 -8.76 14.70 -3.08
N TYR A 272 -7.52 14.22 -2.91
CA TYR A 272 -6.32 15.00 -3.17
C TYR A 272 -6.21 15.39 -4.64
N LEU A 273 -6.28 14.43 -5.56
CA LEU A 273 -6.25 14.71 -7.00
C LEU A 273 -7.36 15.66 -7.44
N LEU A 274 -8.56 15.52 -6.91
CA LEU A 274 -9.74 16.31 -7.30
C LEU A 274 -9.88 17.63 -6.53
N GLY A 275 -8.98 17.92 -5.59
CA GLY A 275 -9.06 19.11 -4.74
C GLY A 275 -10.32 19.17 -3.88
N LYS A 276 -10.77 18.01 -3.40
CA LYS A 276 -11.96 17.82 -2.56
C LYS A 276 -11.58 17.48 -1.13
N THR A 277 -12.50 16.89 -0.39
CA THR A 277 -12.34 16.51 1.00
C THR A 277 -12.87 15.11 1.20
N THR A 278 -12.38 14.43 2.23
CA THR A 278 -12.98 13.21 2.77
C THR A 278 -13.80 13.51 4.04
N GLY A 279 -13.82 14.76 4.47
CA GLY A 279 -14.73 15.29 5.49
C GLY A 279 -14.30 15.12 6.95
N GLY A 280 -13.07 14.66 7.20
CA GLY A 280 -12.48 14.59 8.55
C GLY A 280 -13.02 13.45 9.42
N GLY A 281 -12.65 13.47 10.69
CA GLY A 281 -12.95 12.40 11.65
C GLY A 281 -11.94 11.27 11.65
N SER A 282 -12.24 10.20 12.38
CA SER A 282 -11.28 9.12 12.70
C SER A 282 -10.77 8.36 11.47
N TYR A 283 -11.56 8.27 10.39
CA TYR A 283 -11.21 7.46 9.21
C TYR A 283 -10.74 8.30 8.02
N SER A 284 -10.54 9.61 8.22
CA SER A 284 -10.17 10.55 7.17
C SER A 284 -8.89 11.31 7.54
N GLY A 285 -7.97 11.37 6.60
CA GLY A 285 -6.65 12.01 6.72
C GLY A 285 -6.64 13.52 6.53
N ILE A 286 -7.70 14.13 5.99
CA ILE A 286 -7.70 15.57 5.67
C ILE A 286 -7.42 16.44 6.90
N GLY A 287 -7.89 16.05 8.09
CA GLY A 287 -7.65 16.79 9.33
C GLY A 287 -6.19 16.79 9.80
N LEU A 288 -5.34 15.98 9.18
CA LEU A 288 -3.91 15.84 9.50
C LEU A 288 -3.01 16.66 8.57
N VAL A 289 -3.59 17.38 7.62
CA VAL A 289 -2.82 18.19 6.68
C VAL A 289 -2.13 19.34 7.42
N THR A 290 -0.81 19.34 7.37
CA THR A 290 0.05 20.41 7.93
C THR A 290 0.78 21.20 6.84
N ASP A 291 0.97 20.64 5.65
CA ASP A 291 1.59 21.30 4.51
C ASP A 291 0.54 21.99 3.63
N SER A 292 0.66 23.31 3.49
CA SER A 292 -0.20 24.13 2.61
C SER A 292 -0.14 23.76 1.12
N ASN A 293 0.91 23.05 0.67
CA ASN A 293 0.98 22.50 -0.68
C ASN A 293 0.10 21.27 -0.86
N ILE A 294 -0.29 20.61 0.22
CA ILE A 294 -1.25 19.50 0.23
C ILE A 294 -2.68 20.03 0.36
N GLY A 295 -2.91 21.04 1.20
CA GLY A 295 -4.22 21.64 1.39
C GLY A 295 -4.40 22.30 2.75
N THR A 296 -5.65 22.33 3.22
CA THR A 296 -6.03 22.72 4.58
C THR A 296 -6.58 21.50 5.32
N THR A 297 -6.88 21.66 6.61
CA THR A 297 -7.52 20.61 7.43
C THR A 297 -8.97 20.27 7.00
N SER A 298 -9.52 21.03 6.04
CA SER A 298 -10.89 20.84 5.55
C SER A 298 -10.98 20.49 4.05
N LYS A 299 -9.94 20.78 3.26
CA LYS A 299 -9.96 20.60 1.80
C LYS A 299 -8.55 20.44 1.22
N TYR A 300 -8.40 19.47 0.33
CA TYR A 300 -7.15 19.28 -0.42
C TYR A 300 -6.96 20.33 -1.52
N LYS A 301 -5.69 20.66 -1.77
CA LYS A 301 -5.25 21.45 -2.90
C LYS A 301 -4.92 20.50 -4.06
N SER A 302 -5.73 20.55 -5.12
CA SER A 302 -5.49 19.69 -6.29
C SER A 302 -4.11 19.99 -6.90
N PRO A 303 -3.32 18.95 -7.20
CA PRO A 303 -2.09 19.10 -7.99
C PRO A 303 -2.37 19.20 -9.51
N ILE A 304 -3.60 18.94 -9.93
CA ILE A 304 -4.07 19.07 -11.31
C ILE A 304 -4.38 20.54 -11.58
N ASP A 305 -3.74 21.08 -12.60
CA ASP A 305 -4.07 22.40 -13.10
C ASP A 305 -5.23 22.27 -14.09
N THR A 306 -6.44 22.64 -13.67
CA THR A 306 -7.65 22.54 -14.50
C THR A 306 -7.67 23.51 -15.68
N THR A 307 -6.76 24.50 -15.72
CA THR A 307 -6.64 25.43 -16.86
C THR A 307 -5.78 24.87 -17.99
N THR A 308 -4.87 23.95 -17.66
CA THR A 308 -3.96 23.28 -18.61
C THR A 308 -4.21 21.78 -18.72
N ALA A 309 -5.15 21.23 -17.94
CA ALA A 309 -5.63 19.85 -18.00
C ALA A 309 -6.30 19.60 -19.35
N LYS A 310 -5.47 19.39 -20.36
CA LYS A 310 -5.90 18.87 -21.65
C LYS A 310 -6.34 17.42 -21.47
N GLU A 311 -7.26 17.02 -22.31
CA GLU A 311 -7.99 15.73 -22.33
C GLU A 311 -7.12 14.46 -22.29
N CYS A 312 -5.78 14.56 -22.34
CA CYS A 312 -4.82 13.45 -22.27
C CYS A 312 -3.63 13.67 -21.31
N SER A 313 -3.75 14.54 -20.30
CA SER A 313 -2.62 14.81 -19.38
C SER A 313 -2.49 13.68 -18.35
N GLY A 314 -1.94 12.51 -18.72
CA GLY A 314 -1.96 11.27 -17.93
C GLY A 314 -1.93 11.46 -16.41
N GLN A 315 -3.09 11.34 -15.75
CA GLN A 315 -3.22 11.38 -14.30
C GLN A 315 -3.51 9.99 -13.76
N GLY A 316 -2.91 9.62 -12.63
CA GLY A 316 -3.10 8.28 -12.09
C GLY A 316 -2.95 8.21 -10.58
N ILE A 317 -3.71 7.29 -9.99
CA ILE A 317 -3.52 6.83 -8.62
C ILE A 317 -2.90 5.44 -8.68
N TYR A 318 -1.81 5.25 -7.94
CA TYR A 318 -1.12 3.97 -7.79
C TYR A 318 -1.17 3.55 -6.33
N PHE A 319 -1.82 2.42 -6.06
CA PHE A 319 -1.77 1.78 -4.75
C PHE A 319 -0.68 0.71 -4.74
N LEU A 320 0.28 0.81 -3.83
CA LEU A 320 1.32 -0.19 -3.63
C LEU A 320 1.07 -0.90 -2.30
N THR A 321 0.44 -2.07 -2.36
CA THR A 321 -0.06 -2.84 -1.20
C THR A 321 0.22 -4.34 -1.34
N ASP A 322 0.15 -5.07 -0.23
CA ASP A 322 0.15 -6.54 -0.21
C ASP A 322 -1.19 -7.16 -0.65
N GLY A 323 -2.19 -6.33 -0.96
CA GLY A 323 -3.48 -6.78 -1.49
C GLY A 323 -4.44 -7.30 -0.43
N GLN A 324 -4.22 -6.99 0.85
CA GLN A 324 -5.10 -7.40 1.94
C GLN A 324 -5.78 -6.21 2.64
N PRO A 325 -6.78 -5.56 2.01
CA PRO A 325 -7.56 -4.50 2.65
C PRO A 325 -8.15 -4.92 4.00
N GLN A 326 -8.04 -4.05 4.99
CA GLN A 326 -8.51 -4.20 6.37
C GLN A 326 -9.09 -2.88 6.88
N SER A 327 -10.09 -2.35 6.19
CA SER A 327 -10.77 -1.15 6.64
C SER A 327 -11.57 -1.46 7.93
N PRO A 328 -11.50 -0.63 8.98
CA PRO A 328 -12.33 -0.85 10.17
C PRO A 328 -13.81 -0.86 9.82
N SER A 329 -14.61 -1.71 10.46
CA SER A 329 -16.04 -1.88 10.18
C SER A 329 -16.85 -0.59 10.38
N GLY A 330 -16.44 0.26 11.33
CA GLY A 330 -17.02 1.58 11.57
C GLY A 330 -16.71 2.64 10.51
N THR A 331 -15.89 2.32 9.50
CA THR A 331 -15.56 3.26 8.42
C THR A 331 -16.77 3.47 7.50
N ASP A 332 -17.30 4.68 7.45
CA ASP A 332 -18.32 5.09 6.47
C ASP A 332 -17.66 5.39 5.11
N THR A 333 -17.17 4.33 4.47
CA THR A 333 -16.45 4.38 3.19
C THR A 333 -17.26 5.07 2.10
N LEU A 334 -18.59 4.88 2.10
CA LEU A 334 -19.47 5.48 1.11
C LEU A 334 -19.45 7.00 1.23
N ASN A 335 -19.57 7.53 2.45
CA ASN A 335 -19.52 8.97 2.67
C ASN A 335 -18.14 9.57 2.35
N LEU A 336 -17.04 8.88 2.68
CA LEU A 336 -15.69 9.32 2.29
C LEU A 336 -15.59 9.50 0.77
N MET A 337 -16.05 8.49 0.02
CA MET A 337 -16.01 8.47 -1.44
C MET A 337 -16.98 9.49 -2.07
N ARG A 338 -18.18 9.68 -1.52
CA ARG A 338 -19.13 10.73 -1.93
C ARG A 338 -18.48 12.11 -1.82
N LYS A 339 -17.83 12.40 -0.69
CA LYS A 339 -17.16 13.68 -0.46
C LYS A 339 -15.95 13.85 -1.38
N ALA A 340 -15.18 12.79 -1.62
CA ALA A 340 -14.04 12.80 -2.54
C ALA A 340 -14.45 13.13 -3.98
N LEU A 341 -15.61 12.63 -4.44
CA LEU A 341 -16.17 12.94 -5.76
C LEU A 341 -16.97 14.26 -5.77
N ASN A 342 -17.26 14.82 -4.60
CA ASN A 342 -18.25 15.89 -4.44
C ASN A 342 -19.62 15.52 -5.05
N ASP A 343 -20.05 14.28 -4.80
CA ASP A 343 -21.30 13.73 -5.31
C ASP A 343 -22.06 13.00 -4.19
N SER A 344 -23.10 13.64 -3.66
CA SER A 344 -23.95 13.05 -2.61
C SER A 344 -24.83 11.90 -3.11
N ALA A 345 -25.06 11.80 -4.43
CA ALA A 345 -25.87 10.75 -5.04
C ALA A 345 -25.05 9.49 -5.38
N TYR A 346 -23.72 9.56 -5.29
CA TYR A 346 -22.86 8.38 -5.53
C TYR A 346 -23.25 7.22 -4.61
N ASN A 347 -23.26 6.01 -5.17
CA ASN A 347 -23.55 4.76 -4.49
C ASN A 347 -22.65 3.66 -5.07
N PHE A 348 -22.34 2.65 -4.27
CA PHE A 348 -21.60 1.49 -4.77
C PHE A 348 -22.45 0.73 -5.78
N SER A 349 -21.87 0.45 -6.95
CA SER A 349 -22.46 -0.48 -7.90
C SER A 349 -22.33 -1.92 -7.39
N SER A 350 -23.04 -2.85 -8.02
CA SER A 350 -22.72 -4.27 -7.87
C SER A 350 -21.26 -4.53 -8.29
N GLY A 351 -20.59 -5.43 -7.59
CA GLY A 351 -19.16 -5.65 -7.81
C GLY A 351 -18.61 -6.78 -6.96
N LEU A 352 -17.27 -6.82 -6.87
CA LEU A 352 -16.53 -7.78 -6.08
C LEU A 352 -17.00 -7.75 -4.62
N SER A 353 -17.29 -8.91 -4.05
CA SER A 353 -17.71 -9.07 -2.66
C SER A 353 -16.83 -10.08 -1.93
N GLY A 354 -16.81 -10.00 -0.60
CA GLY A 354 -15.91 -10.79 0.23
C GLY A 354 -14.47 -10.29 0.14
N GLY A 355 -13.53 -11.10 0.64
CA GLY A 355 -12.11 -10.78 0.78
C GLY A 355 -11.56 -11.46 2.04
N VAL A 356 -10.25 -11.65 2.15
CA VAL A 356 -9.63 -12.38 3.27
C VAL A 356 -10.02 -11.77 4.62
N ASN A 357 -10.14 -10.45 4.69
CA ASN A 357 -10.43 -9.73 5.93
C ASN A 357 -11.89 -9.27 6.06
N ASP A 358 -12.80 -9.82 5.25
CA ASP A 358 -14.21 -9.40 5.28
C ASP A 358 -14.94 -10.00 6.48
N GLY A 359 -15.30 -9.17 7.45
CA GLY A 359 -15.91 -9.60 8.70
C GLY A 359 -14.93 -10.23 9.71
N VAL A 360 -13.62 -10.06 9.50
CA VAL A 360 -12.60 -10.61 10.39
C VAL A 360 -12.52 -9.80 11.69
N SER A 361 -12.49 -10.49 12.84
CA SER A 361 -12.27 -9.87 14.14
C SER A 361 -10.81 -9.44 14.30
N LEU A 362 -10.59 -8.18 14.67
CA LEU A 362 -9.27 -7.61 14.98
C LEU A 362 -8.97 -7.62 16.49
N GLY A 363 -9.82 -8.29 17.29
CA GLY A 363 -9.76 -8.26 18.75
C GLY A 363 -10.48 -7.06 19.35
N GLY A 364 -10.78 -7.10 20.67
CA GLY A 364 -11.38 -5.98 21.39
C GLY A 364 -12.78 -5.53 20.91
N GLY A 365 -13.51 -6.40 20.18
CA GLY A 365 -14.81 -6.06 19.59
C GLY A 365 -14.72 -5.31 18.25
N PHE A 366 -13.52 -5.09 17.72
CA PHE A 366 -13.33 -4.45 16.42
C PHE A 366 -13.34 -5.48 15.29
N TYR A 367 -13.95 -5.10 14.16
CA TYR A 367 -14.03 -5.93 12.96
C TYR A 367 -13.44 -5.20 11.78
N ALA A 368 -12.83 -5.93 10.86
CA ALA A 368 -12.40 -5.45 9.56
C ALA A 368 -13.44 -5.77 8.49
N LYS A 369 -13.42 -4.95 7.45
CA LYS A 369 -14.08 -5.19 6.18
C LYS A 369 -13.07 -5.01 5.06
N SER A 370 -13.21 -5.82 4.03
CA SER A 370 -12.32 -5.80 2.88
C SER A 370 -12.65 -4.65 1.92
N ASP A 371 -13.90 -4.20 1.89
CA ASP A 371 -14.39 -3.08 1.06
C ASP A 371 -14.09 -3.25 -0.45
N TRP A 372 -13.89 -4.47 -0.97
CA TRP A 372 -13.60 -4.68 -2.40
C TRP A 372 -14.68 -4.13 -3.32
N GLN A 373 -15.96 -4.19 -2.92
CA GLN A 373 -17.07 -3.60 -3.68
C GLN A 373 -16.93 -2.07 -3.76
N ALA A 374 -16.55 -1.43 -2.66
CA ALA A 374 -16.37 0.01 -2.58
C ALA A 374 -15.17 0.44 -3.43
N ILE A 375 -14.03 -0.23 -3.28
CA ILE A 375 -12.80 0.02 -4.05
C ILE A 375 -13.07 -0.11 -5.55
N GLY A 376 -13.72 -1.19 -5.98
CA GLY A 376 -14.03 -1.43 -7.40
C GLY A 376 -15.04 -0.44 -7.97
N SER A 377 -16.12 -0.13 -7.23
CA SER A 377 -17.12 0.86 -7.67
C SER A 377 -16.51 2.25 -7.79
N PHE A 378 -15.65 2.61 -6.84
CA PHE A 378 -15.00 3.91 -6.82
C PHE A 378 -13.98 4.06 -7.94
N ALA A 379 -13.17 3.03 -8.18
CA ALA A 379 -12.28 2.98 -9.33
C ALA A 379 -13.06 3.20 -10.63
N LYS A 380 -14.21 2.54 -10.82
CA LYS A 380 -15.06 2.74 -11.99
C LYS A 380 -15.48 4.21 -12.15
N SER A 381 -15.91 4.87 -11.07
CA SER A 381 -16.27 6.29 -11.09
C SER A 381 -15.08 7.20 -11.39
N LEU A 382 -13.87 6.87 -10.91
CA LEU A 382 -12.67 7.65 -11.22
C LEU A 382 -12.22 7.51 -12.67
N ASN A 383 -12.60 6.42 -13.34
CA ASN A 383 -12.36 6.21 -14.77
C ASN A 383 -13.48 6.79 -15.67
N ASP A 384 -14.52 7.41 -15.09
CA ASP A 384 -15.60 8.06 -15.84
C ASP A 384 -15.28 9.55 -16.06
N PRO A 385 -15.02 10.00 -17.31
CA PRO A 385 -14.67 11.38 -17.58
C PRO A 385 -15.73 12.38 -17.14
N ALA A 386 -17.02 12.04 -17.20
CA ALA A 386 -18.10 12.93 -16.79
C ALA A 386 -18.09 13.16 -15.28
N VAL A 387 -17.84 12.09 -14.51
CA VAL A 387 -17.69 12.16 -13.05
C VAL A 387 -16.49 13.02 -12.68
N ILE A 388 -15.34 12.82 -13.33
CA ILE A 388 -14.13 13.59 -13.03
C ILE A 388 -14.28 15.06 -13.43
N LYS A 389 -14.83 15.37 -14.62
CA LYS A 389 -15.09 16.76 -15.05
C LYS A 389 -16.02 17.49 -14.07
N LYS A 390 -17.10 16.83 -13.65
CA LYS A 390 -18.02 17.35 -12.62
C LYS A 390 -17.29 17.61 -11.30
N ALA A 391 -16.45 16.67 -10.86
CA ALA A 391 -15.67 16.84 -9.64
C ALA A 391 -14.69 18.02 -9.77
N LEU A 392 -13.95 18.14 -10.88
CA LEU A 392 -13.01 19.25 -11.09
C LEU A 392 -13.69 20.61 -11.34
N GLY A 393 -14.99 20.63 -11.60
CA GLY A 393 -15.74 21.86 -11.86
C GLY A 393 -15.49 22.44 -13.26
N THR A 394 -15.11 21.59 -14.22
CA THR A 394 -14.87 21.97 -15.62
C THR A 394 -16.10 21.63 -16.47
N ASN A 395 -16.79 22.64 -17.03
CA ASN A 395 -17.99 22.45 -17.87
C ASN A 395 -17.62 22.05 -19.31
N ASP A 396 -18.47 21.28 -19.99
CA ASP A 396 -18.35 20.86 -21.42
C ASP A 396 -18.57 22.00 -22.44
N SER A 397 -18.17 23.24 -22.14
CA SER A 397 -18.44 24.39 -23.00
C SER A 397 -17.54 24.49 -24.26
N GLY A 398 -16.81 23.43 -24.62
CA GLY A 398 -15.85 23.45 -25.72
C GLY A 398 -16.31 22.83 -27.05
N ARG A 399 -17.43 22.10 -27.09
CA ARG A 399 -17.88 21.44 -28.32
C ARG A 399 -18.87 22.31 -29.10
N VAL A 400 -18.41 23.47 -29.58
CA VAL A 400 -19.04 24.10 -30.74
C VAL A 400 -18.58 23.28 -31.93
N VAL A 401 -19.48 22.45 -32.46
CA VAL A 401 -19.32 21.88 -33.80
C VAL A 401 -19.46 23.06 -34.76
N SER A 402 -18.33 23.63 -35.20
CA SER A 402 -18.28 24.53 -36.35
C SER A 402 -17.91 23.75 -37.59
#